data_AF-A0A8T4P5Z5-F1
#
_entry.id   AF-A0A8T4P5Z5-F1
#
_cell.length_a   1.000
_cell.length_b   1.000
_cell.length_c   1.000
_cell.angle_alpha   90.00
_cell.angle_beta   90.00
_cell.angle_gamma   90.00
#
_symmetry.space_group_name_H-M   'P 1'
#
loop_
_entity.id
_entity.type
_entity.pdbx_description
1 polymer ?
#
loop_
_entity_poly.entity_id
_entity_poly.type
_entity_poly.pdbx_seq_one_letter_code
_entity_poly.pdbx_strand_id
1 'polypeptide(L)' 'MTLKIREIKAMSKEELTAKLEELRKELVKNNAQIATGTTPKNPGQIKEIKKTIARILTVINQKKFDGKLKNNMEEKRKDE' A
#
# COMPACT_ATOMS: atom_id res chain seq x y z
N MET A 1 12.89 -3.69 -7.87
CA MET A 1 13.39 -3.44 -6.49
C MET A 1 12.17 -3.24 -5.59
N THR A 2 11.99 -4.06 -4.55
CA THR A 2 10.79 -4.01 -3.71
C THR A 2 10.97 -3.01 -2.56
N LEU A 3 9.97 -2.13 -2.33
CA LEU A 3 9.92 -1.24 -1.17
C LEU A 3 9.97 -2.05 0.14
N LYS A 4 10.86 -1.65 1.05
CA LYS A 4 11.03 -2.32 2.34
C LYS A 4 9.89 -1.92 3.26
N ILE A 5 9.44 -2.87 4.09
CA ILE A 5 8.31 -2.62 4.99
C ILE A 5 8.59 -1.51 6.02
N ARG A 6 9.86 -1.29 6.38
CA ARG A 6 10.28 -0.21 7.28
C ARG A 6 9.97 1.17 6.69
N GLU A 7 10.25 1.36 5.40
CA GLU A 7 9.98 2.60 4.69
C GLU A 7 8.48 2.87 4.60
N ILE A 8 7.70 1.83 4.26
CA ILE A 8 6.23 1.91 4.19
C ILE A 8 5.62 2.27 5.55
N LYS A 9 6.16 1.73 6.66
CA LYS A 9 5.66 2.06 8.00
C LYS A 9 5.97 3.51 8.41
N ALA A 10 7.13 4.02 8.01
CA ALA A 10 7.58 5.38 8.30
C ALA A 10 6.77 6.46 7.58
N MET A 11 6.23 6.16 6.39
CA MET A 11 5.42 7.10 5.61
C MET A 11 4.12 7.48 6.30
N SER A 12 3.68 8.72 6.08
CA SER A 12 2.38 9.23 6.54
C SER A 12 1.23 8.53 5.79
N LYS A 13 -0.01 8.67 6.29
CA LYS A 13 -1.18 8.09 5.61
C LYS A 13 -1.36 8.68 4.20
N GLU A 14 -1.12 9.99 4.06
CA GLU A 14 -1.25 10.72 2.80
C GLU A 14 -0.18 10.30 1.79
N GLU A 15 1.06 10.16 2.24
CA GLU A 15 2.16 9.64 1.43
C GLU A 15 1.89 8.22 0.95
N LEU A 16 1.37 7.36 1.84
CA LEU A 16 0.99 5.99 1.50
C LEU A 16 -0.14 5.96 0.45
N THR A 17 -1.12 6.85 0.55
CA THR A 17 -2.19 6.95 -0.46
C THR A 17 -1.67 7.46 -1.79
N ALA A 18 -0.82 8.48 -1.81
CA ALA A 18 -0.21 8.99 -3.03
C ALA A 18 0.65 7.90 -3.72
N LYS A 19 1.46 7.18 -2.94
CA LYS A 19 2.28 6.07 -3.45
C LYS A 19 1.43 4.91 -3.99
N LEU A 20 0.31 4.62 -3.33
CA LEU A 20 -0.65 3.61 -3.79
C LEU A 20 -1.22 3.96 -5.17
N GLU A 21 -1.59 5.22 -5.39
CA GLU A 21 -2.12 5.68 -6.67
C GLU A 21 -1.06 5.61 -7.78
N GLU A 22 0.17 6.03 -7.49
CA GLU A 22 1.30 5.93 -8.42
C GLU A 22 1.52 4.48 -8.87
N LEU A 23 1.60 3.55 -7.92
CA LEU A 23 1.81 2.12 -8.21
C LEU A 23 0.64 1.49 -8.98
N ARG A 24 -0.60 1.95 -8.74
CA ARG A 24 -1.77 1.52 -9.51
C ARG A 24 -1.71 2.02 -10.95
N LYS A 25 -1.31 3.27 -11.18
CA LYS A 25 -1.09 3.81 -12.53
C LYS A 25 -0.02 3.04 -13.27
N GLU A 26 1.09 2.72 -12.59
CA GLU A 26 2.16 1.90 -13.16
C GLU A 26 1.67 0.49 -13.52
N LEU A 27 0.86 -0.13 -12.66
CA LEU A 27 0.27 -1.45 -12.91
C LEU A 27 -0.61 -1.43 -14.18
N VAL A 28 -1.47 -0.42 -14.33
CA VAL A 28 -2.35 -0.27 -15.50
C VAL A 28 -1.53 -0.11 -16.78
N LYS A 29 -0.48 0.71 -16.74
CA LYS A 29 0.42 0.89 -17.88
C LYS A 29 1.11 -0.41 -18.29
N ASN A 30 1.61 -1.17 -17.32
CA ASN A 30 2.24 -2.47 -17.56
C ASN A 30 1.22 -3.49 -18.14
N ASN A 31 0.01 -3.52 -17.61
CA ASN A 31 -1.04 -4.40 -18.13
C ASN A 31 -1.45 -4.04 -19.56
N ALA A 32 -1.54 -2.73 -19.88
CA ALA A 32 -1.81 -2.27 -21.24
C ALA A 32 -0.71 -2.72 -22.21
N GLN A 33 0.57 -2.60 -21.81
CA GLN A 33 1.70 -3.06 -22.61
C GLN A 33 1.67 -4.58 -22.87
N ILE A 34 1.24 -5.37 -21.87
CA ILE A 34 1.04 -6.82 -22.06
C ILE A 34 -0.12 -7.09 -23.02
N ALA A 35 -1.23 -6.37 -22.87
CA ALA A 35 -2.41 -6.52 -23.72
C ALA A 35 -2.11 -6.21 -25.19
N THR A 36 -1.20 -5.28 -25.47
CA THR A 36 -0.75 -4.98 -26.85
C THR A 36 0.23 -6.03 -27.41
N GLY A 37 0.51 -7.12 -26.68
CA GLY A 37 1.44 -8.17 -27.10
C GLY A 37 2.91 -7.79 -26.98
N THR A 38 3.23 -6.67 -26.33
CA THR A 38 4.61 -6.24 -26.15
C THR A 38 5.26 -7.07 -25.05
N THR A 39 6.39 -7.72 -25.35
CA THR A 39 7.15 -8.48 -24.36
C THR A 39 7.61 -7.55 -23.23
N PRO A 40 7.23 -7.81 -21.96
CA PRO A 40 7.69 -7.02 -20.85
C PRO A 40 9.21 -7.15 -20.71
N LYS A 41 9.92 -6.02 -20.59
CA LYS A 41 11.37 -6.03 -20.31
C LYS A 41 11.71 -6.73 -19.00
N ASN A 42 10.77 -6.77 -18.05
CA ASN A 42 11.00 -7.33 -16.73
C ASN A 42 9.74 -8.06 -16.20
N PRO A 43 9.61 -9.37 -16.41
CA PRO A 43 8.39 -10.11 -16.06
C PRO A 43 8.10 -10.10 -14.55
N GLY A 44 9.12 -9.91 -13.71
CA GLY A 44 8.98 -9.80 -12.26
C GLY A 44 8.34 -8.49 -11.78
N GLN A 45 8.38 -7.42 -12.59
CA GLN A 45 7.99 -6.07 -12.15
C GLN A 45 6.53 -5.99 -11.71
N ILE A 46 5.61 -6.63 -12.44
CA ILE A 46 4.18 -6.65 -12.06
C ILE A 46 3.97 -7.34 -10.71
N LYS A 47 4.70 -8.44 -10.47
CA LYS A 47 4.64 -9.16 -9.20
C LYS A 47 5.17 -8.31 -8.05
N GLU A 48 6.24 -7.54 -8.30
CA GLU A 48 6.80 -6.60 -7.32
C GLU A 48 5.84 -5.44 -7.01
N ILE A 49 5.23 -4.83 -8.03
CA ILE A 49 4.23 -3.76 -7.87
C ILE A 49 3.03 -4.27 -7.06
N LYS A 50 2.47 -5.42 -7.43
CA LYS A 50 1.34 -6.04 -6.70
C LYS A 50 1.68 -6.31 -5.23
N LYS A 51 2.87 -6.86 -4.95
CA LYS A 51 3.34 -7.08 -3.57
C LYS A 51 3.48 -5.78 -2.79
N THR A 52 3.95 -4.73 -3.43
CA THR A 52 4.14 -3.42 -2.79
C THR A 52 2.81 -2.77 -2.46
N ILE A 53 1.85 -2.80 -3.39
CA ILE A 53 0.47 -2.35 -3.17
C ILE A 53 -0.15 -3.09 -1.97
N ALA A 54 -0.01 -4.43 -1.92
CA ALA A 54 -0.53 -5.22 -0.82
C ALA A 54 0.07 -4.79 0.54
N ARG A 55 1.39 -4.57 0.60
CA ARG A 55 2.06 -4.09 1.83
C ARG A 55 1.58 -2.72 2.28
N ILE A 56 1.41 -1.78 1.34
CA ILE A 56 0.88 -0.44 1.65
C ILE A 56 -0.53 -0.54 2.24
N LEU A 57 -1.41 -1.31 1.60
CA LEU A 57 -2.79 -1.51 2.09
C LEU A 57 -2.82 -2.14 3.49
N THR A 58 -1.96 -3.13 3.75
CA THR A 58 -1.82 -3.73 5.08
C THR A 58 -1.42 -2.69 6.13
N VAL A 59 -0.43 -1.84 5.84
CA VAL A 59 0.02 -0.80 6.79
C VAL A 59 -1.06 0.25 7.02
N ILE A 60 -1.77 0.69 5.98
CA ILE A 60 -2.90 1.62 6.12
C ILE A 60 -3.97 1.03 7.04
N ASN A 61 -4.32 -0.25 6.83
CA ASN A 61 -5.30 -0.93 7.68
C ASN A 61 -4.80 -1.06 9.12
N GLN A 62 -3.53 -1.44 9.34
CA GLN A 62 -2.97 -1.53 10.69
C GLN A 62 -3.07 -0.20 11.43
N LYS A 63 -2.66 0.91 10.79
CA LYS A 63 -2.77 2.26 11.39
C LYS A 63 -4.22 2.63 11.72
N LYS A 64 -5.19 2.21 10.90
CA LYS A 64 -6.62 2.41 11.16
C LYS A 64 -7.12 1.61 12.36
N PHE A 65 -6.72 0.35 12.50
CA PHE A 65 -7.09 -0.48 13.65
C PHE A 65 -6.45 0.00 14.95
N ASP A 66 -5.17 0.40 14.91
CA ASP A 66 -4.47 0.94 16.08
C ASP A 66 -5.14 2.22 16.59
N GLY A 67 -5.61 3.09 15.68
CA GLY A 67 -6.38 4.28 16.03
C GLY A 67 -7.74 3.96 16.67
N LYS A 68 -8.48 2.97 16.14
CA LYS A 68 -9.76 2.53 16.71
C LYS A 68 -9.60 1.96 18.11
N LEU A 69 -8.57 1.15 18.34
CA LEU A 69 -8.27 0.56 19.66
C LEU A 69 -8.00 1.64 20.71
N LYS A 70 -7.29 2.71 20.33
CA LYS A 70 -7.03 3.86 21.22
C LYS A 70 -8.32 4.60 21.58
N ASN A 71 -9.15 4.91 20.59
CA ASN A 71 -10.42 5.61 20.82
C ASN A 71 -11.35 4.81 21.74
N ASN A 72 -11.49 3.49 21.51
CA ASN A 72 -12.32 2.63 22.35
C ASN A 72 -11.79 2.49 23.80
N MET A 73 -10.47 2.59 24.00
CA MET A 73 -9.89 2.60 25.35
C MET A 73 -10.13 3.94 26.07
N GLU A 74 -10.12 5.06 25.35
CA GLU A 74 -10.41 6.37 25.92
C GLU A 74 -11.88 6.53 26.31
N GLU A 75 -12.81 5.97 25.52
CA GLU A 75 -14.23 5.93 25.88
C GLU A 75 -14.47 5.14 27.17
N LYS A 76 -13.92 3.93 27.28
CA LYS A 76 -14.05 3.11 28.50
C LYS A 76 -13.49 3.75 29.77
N ARG A 77 -12.48 4.62 29.66
CA ARG A 77 -11.89 5.34 30.80
C ARG A 77 -12.69 6.56 31.25
N LYS A 78 -13.64 7.04 30.43
CA LYS A 78 -14.51 8.17 30.77
C LYS A 78 -15.81 7.75 31.45
N ASP A 79 -16.16 6.47 31.33
CA ASP A 79 -17.37 5.86 31.89
C ASP A 79 -17.12 5.23 33.29
N GLU A 80 -15.88 5.24 33.79
CA GLU A 80 -15.46 4.84 35.16
C GLU A 80 -15.13 6.09 36.01
#